data_AF-A0AAV2WVZ1-F1
#
_entry.id   AF-A0AAV2WVZ1-F1
#
_cell.length_a   1.000
_cell.length_b   1.000
_cell.length_c   1.000
_cell.angle_alpha   90.00
_cell.angle_beta   90.00
_cell.angle_gamma   90.00
#
_symmetry.space_group_name_H-M   'P 1'
#
loop_
_entity.id
_entity.type
_entity.pdbx_description
1 polymer ?
#
loop_
_entity_poly.entity_id
_entity_poly.type
_entity_poly.pdbx_seq_one_letter_code
_entity_poly.pdbx_strand_id
1 'polypeptide(L)'
;MSKIDYQALRKAAQLATQGEWVAFISSGTGTYAVHTPGDKRCEDVIKWTGFDGQNNAENNARYIAAFNPEVVQALLDERERNQQYIKRRDQENEDIALTVGKLRVELEGKDSKIANLTAERDALREGEMGDARHSNTRAAADIYFQLVEECEIPAGGSLVEYVDDMREKLEAAEKRIAELESGSQAQKLVEAIIVAIENEQERLFDEDYLMDSKECIDVIREEVKRWNDSRAAGIRIKGK
;
A
#
# COMPACT_ATOMS: atom_id res chain seq x y z
N MET A 1 -2.31 39.70 -40.00
CA MET A 1 -2.19 38.40 -40.71
C MET A 1 -3.55 38.04 -41.26
N SER A 2 -3.66 37.78 -42.56
CA SER A 2 -4.88 37.21 -43.14
C SER A 2 -5.10 35.81 -42.54
N LYS A 3 -6.36 35.46 -42.29
CA LYS A 3 -6.72 34.13 -41.80
C LYS A 3 -6.44 33.13 -42.93
N ILE A 4 -5.62 32.11 -42.67
CA ILE A 4 -5.34 31.06 -43.65
C ILE A 4 -6.64 30.28 -43.89
N ASP A 5 -7.04 30.16 -45.16
CA ASP A 5 -8.13 29.30 -45.56
C ASP A 5 -7.62 27.87 -45.77
N TYR A 6 -7.74 27.05 -44.73
CA TYR A 6 -7.31 25.65 -44.74
C TYR A 6 -8.12 24.78 -45.71
N GLN A 7 -9.38 25.13 -46.00
CA GLN A 7 -10.20 24.38 -46.95
C GLN A 7 -9.76 24.66 -48.38
N ALA A 8 -9.49 25.93 -48.70
CA ALA A 8 -8.89 26.30 -49.97
C ALA A 8 -7.52 25.64 -50.15
N LEU A 9 -6.69 25.61 -49.10
CA LEU A 9 -5.37 24.97 -49.13
C LEU A 9 -5.47 23.45 -49.36
N ARG A 10 -6.39 22.76 -48.67
CA ARG A 10 -6.62 21.33 -48.89
C ARG A 10 -7.07 21.05 -50.32
N LYS A 11 -8.01 21.84 -50.84
CA LYS A 11 -8.49 21.69 -52.22
C LYS A 11 -7.37 21.92 -53.24
N ALA A 12 -6.52 22.93 -53.01
CA ALA A 12 -5.35 23.18 -53.85
C ALA A 12 -4.37 22.00 -53.84
N ALA A 13 -4.09 21.45 -52.66
CA ALA A 13 -3.21 20.28 -52.54
C ALA A 13 -3.79 19.03 -53.22
N GLN A 14 -5.09 18.77 -53.09
CA GLN A 14 -5.75 17.62 -53.75
C GLN A 14 -5.76 17.73 -55.29
N LEU A 15 -5.86 18.95 -55.82
CA LEU A 15 -5.87 19.20 -57.27
C LEU A 15 -4.46 19.20 -57.89
N ALA A 16 -3.42 19.40 -57.09
CA ALA A 16 -2.04 19.41 -57.55
C ALA A 16 -1.54 18.00 -57.89
N THR A 17 -0.46 17.92 -58.68
CA THR A 17 0.19 16.64 -58.98
C THR A 17 0.73 16.01 -57.70
N GLN A 18 0.24 14.83 -57.34
CA GLN A 18 0.69 14.10 -56.15
C GLN A 18 2.10 13.53 -56.35
N GLY A 19 2.77 13.20 -55.24
CA GLY A 19 4.13 12.68 -55.23
C GLY A 19 5.23 13.72 -55.00
N GLU A 20 6.46 13.30 -55.27
CA GLU A 20 7.66 14.10 -55.03
C GLU A 20 7.74 15.31 -55.97
N TRP A 21 8.03 16.47 -55.38
CA TRP A 21 8.35 17.69 -56.09
C TRP A 21 9.82 18.01 -55.87
N VAL A 22 10.52 18.45 -56.91
CA VAL A 22 11.96 18.71 -56.89
C VAL A 22 12.23 20.13 -57.35
N ALA A 23 13.20 20.78 -56.71
CA ALA A 23 13.67 22.09 -57.12
C ALA A 23 14.65 21.97 -58.29
N PHE A 24 14.36 22.66 -59.38
CA PHE A 24 15.27 22.85 -60.51
C PHE A 24 16.10 24.11 -60.29
N ILE A 25 17.42 23.96 -60.24
CA ILE A 25 18.37 25.04 -59.96
C ILE A 25 19.40 25.10 -61.08
N SER A 26 19.36 26.14 -61.92
CA SER A 26 20.33 26.37 -62.99
C SER A 26 20.95 27.75 -62.85
N SER A 27 22.00 27.85 -62.03
CA SER A 27 22.72 29.12 -61.77
C SER A 27 23.36 29.71 -63.03
N GLY A 28 23.74 28.87 -64.00
CA GLY A 28 24.33 29.33 -65.27
C GLY A 28 23.33 30.03 -66.19
N THR A 29 22.06 29.62 -66.16
CA THR A 29 20.99 30.26 -66.95
C THR A 29 20.16 31.26 -66.14
N GLY A 30 20.33 31.26 -64.81
CA GLY A 30 19.54 32.05 -63.86
C GLY A 30 18.13 31.49 -63.63
N THR A 31 17.91 30.20 -63.92
CA THR A 31 16.58 29.57 -63.88
C THR A 31 16.38 28.80 -62.58
N TYR A 32 15.29 29.08 -61.87
CA TYR A 32 14.96 28.46 -60.59
C TYR A 32 13.47 28.09 -60.57
N ALA A 33 13.12 26.81 -60.51
CA ALA A 33 11.72 26.37 -60.61
C ALA A 33 11.43 25.13 -59.75
N VAL A 34 10.17 24.74 -59.65
CA VAL A 34 9.74 23.48 -59.03
C VAL A 34 9.10 22.61 -60.09
N HIS A 35 9.45 21.33 -60.10
CA HIS A 35 8.99 20.38 -61.10
C HIS A 35 8.75 19.00 -60.47
N THR A 36 8.15 18.09 -61.24
CA THR A 36 7.97 16.68 -60.83
C THR A 36 8.97 15.81 -61.58
N PRO A 37 9.60 14.78 -60.97
CA PRO A 37 10.65 13.98 -61.61
C PRO A 37 10.26 13.33 -62.96
N GLY A 38 8.97 13.11 -63.19
CA GLY A 38 8.45 12.48 -64.41
C GLY A 38 8.22 13.43 -65.59
N ASP A 39 8.52 14.73 -65.46
CA ASP A 39 8.37 15.66 -66.57
C ASP A 39 9.46 15.44 -67.63
N LYS A 40 9.04 15.35 -68.90
CA LYS A 40 9.98 15.28 -70.02
C LYS A 40 10.63 16.65 -70.16
N ARG A 41 11.81 16.79 -69.55
CA ARG A 41 12.69 17.94 -69.71
C ARG A 41 12.83 18.29 -71.19
N CYS A 42 12.35 19.45 -71.58
CA CYS A 42 13.03 20.16 -72.65
C CYS A 42 14.30 20.72 -71.99
N GLU A 43 15.47 20.48 -72.59
CA GLU A 43 16.75 21.04 -72.15
C GLU A 43 16.68 22.60 -72.04
N ASP A 44 17.79 23.27 -71.70
CA ASP A 44 17.97 24.74 -71.57
C ASP A 44 17.40 25.62 -72.73
N VAL A 45 16.79 25.01 -73.74
CA VAL A 45 16.11 25.58 -74.89
C VAL A 45 14.81 26.33 -74.54
N ILE A 46 14.09 25.96 -73.47
CA ILE A 46 12.88 26.70 -73.03
C ILE A 46 13.03 27.15 -71.58
N LYS A 47 13.30 28.45 -71.38
CA LYS A 47 13.29 29.09 -70.06
C LYS A 47 11.86 29.16 -69.52
N TRP A 48 11.53 28.28 -68.57
CA TRP A 48 10.35 28.43 -67.72
C TRP A 48 10.75 29.30 -66.52
N THR A 49 10.38 30.57 -66.56
CA THR A 49 10.69 31.51 -65.48
C THR A 49 9.86 31.17 -64.24
N GLY A 50 10.47 30.47 -63.28
CA GLY A 50 9.83 30.16 -62.00
C GLY A 50 10.03 31.31 -61.01
N PHE A 51 11.06 31.18 -60.20
CA PHE A 51 11.54 32.18 -59.24
C PHE A 51 12.67 33.06 -59.80
N ASP A 52 12.90 33.01 -61.11
CA ASP A 52 13.96 33.73 -61.81
C ASP A 52 13.93 35.23 -61.46
N GLY A 53 15.11 35.81 -61.24
CA GLY A 53 15.27 37.22 -60.89
C GLY A 53 14.78 37.60 -59.48
N GLN A 54 14.22 36.67 -58.70
CA GLN A 54 13.89 36.90 -57.30
C GLN A 54 15.12 36.76 -56.41
N ASN A 55 15.19 37.57 -55.35
CA ASN A 55 16.17 37.33 -54.29
C ASN A 55 15.91 35.96 -53.65
N ASN A 56 16.98 35.21 -53.41
CA ASN A 56 16.92 33.88 -52.76
C ASN A 56 16.16 32.81 -53.57
N ALA A 57 16.11 32.94 -54.90
CA ALA A 57 15.34 32.08 -55.80
C ALA A 57 15.59 30.57 -55.60
N GLU A 58 16.84 30.15 -55.39
CA GLU A 58 17.19 28.76 -55.12
C GLU A 58 16.46 28.21 -53.88
N ASN A 59 16.51 28.95 -52.78
CA ASN A 59 15.90 28.53 -51.53
C ASN A 59 14.37 28.58 -51.62
N ASN A 60 13.80 29.52 -52.37
CA ASN A 60 12.36 29.58 -52.61
C ASN A 60 11.87 28.34 -53.37
N ALA A 61 12.60 27.92 -54.41
CA ALA A 61 12.31 26.70 -55.15
C ALA A 61 12.42 25.46 -54.26
N ARG A 62 13.51 25.33 -53.48
CA ARG A 62 13.69 24.22 -52.53
C ARG A 62 12.57 24.17 -51.48
N TYR A 63 12.14 25.32 -50.96
CA TYR A 63 11.08 25.40 -49.97
C TYR A 63 9.74 24.91 -50.52
N ILE A 64 9.34 25.40 -51.70
CA ILE A 64 8.07 24.99 -52.33
C ILE A 64 8.10 23.53 -52.76
N ALA A 65 9.24 23.02 -53.25
CA ALA A 65 9.42 21.61 -53.54
C ALA A 65 9.25 20.72 -52.29
N ALA A 66 9.80 21.14 -51.15
CA ALA A 66 9.65 20.43 -49.88
C ALA A 66 8.20 20.49 -49.35
N PHE A 67 7.47 21.57 -49.62
CA PHE A 67 6.05 21.74 -49.32
C PHE A 67 5.15 21.17 -50.43
N ASN A 68 5.43 19.93 -50.84
CA ASN A 68 4.62 19.25 -51.84
C ASN A 68 3.17 19.00 -51.34
N PRO A 69 2.24 18.63 -52.24
CA PRO A 69 0.85 18.41 -51.88
C PRO A 69 0.62 17.35 -50.80
N GLU A 70 1.46 16.32 -50.74
CA GLU A 70 1.36 15.25 -49.72
C GLU A 70 1.72 15.78 -48.33
N VAL A 71 2.81 16.55 -48.21
CA VAL A 71 3.23 17.18 -46.95
C VAL A 71 2.17 18.16 -46.46
N VAL A 72 1.62 18.99 -47.36
CA VAL A 72 0.53 19.92 -47.01
C VAL A 72 -0.68 19.17 -46.46
N GLN A 73 -1.10 18.09 -47.12
CA GLN A 73 -2.24 17.27 -46.67
C GLN A 73 -1.96 16.64 -45.30
N ALA A 74 -0.78 16.05 -45.10
CA ALA A 74 -0.41 15.44 -43.81
C ALA A 74 -0.43 16.46 -42.66
N LEU A 75 0.09 17.67 -42.88
CA LEU A 75 0.06 18.74 -41.89
C LEU A 75 -1.37 19.20 -41.57
N LEU A 76 -2.25 19.25 -42.58
CA LEU A 76 -3.66 19.57 -42.38
C LEU A 76 -4.39 18.47 -41.59
N ASP A 77 -4.10 17.21 -41.87
CA ASP A 77 -4.66 16.06 -41.14
C ASP A 77 -4.21 16.04 -39.68
N GLU A 78 -2.92 16.32 -39.41
CA GLU A 78 -2.41 16.48 -38.06
C GLU A 78 -3.09 17.64 -37.33
N ARG A 79 -3.22 18.78 -37.99
CA ARG A 79 -3.92 19.95 -37.43
C ARG A 79 -5.37 19.61 -37.07
N GLU A 80 -6.11 18.94 -37.96
CA GLU A 80 -7.50 18.56 -37.70
C GLU A 80 -7.61 17.56 -36.53
N ARG A 81 -6.72 16.57 -36.46
CA ARG A 81 -6.66 15.64 -35.31
C ARG A 81 -6.38 16.37 -34.00
N ASN A 82 -5.43 17.31 -33.99
CA ASN A 82 -5.10 18.11 -32.80
C ASN A 82 -6.28 19.00 -32.37
N GLN A 83 -7.01 19.59 -33.33
CA GLN A 83 -8.23 20.35 -33.03
C GLN A 83 -9.33 19.49 -32.41
N GLN A 84 -9.51 18.26 -32.90
CA GLN A 84 -10.47 17.32 -32.31
C GLN A 84 -10.05 16.88 -30.91
N TYR A 85 -8.76 16.66 -30.69
CA TYR A 85 -8.23 16.32 -29.37
C TYR A 85 -8.50 17.43 -28.34
N ILE A 86 -8.21 18.69 -28.70
CA ILE A 86 -8.47 19.85 -27.83
C ILE A 86 -9.96 19.91 -27.46
N LYS A 87 -10.87 19.80 -28.45
CA LYS A 87 -12.32 19.79 -28.17
C LYS A 87 -12.74 18.69 -27.20
N ARG A 88 -12.19 17.47 -27.34
CA ARG A 88 -12.50 16.37 -26.41
C ARG A 88 -11.98 16.65 -25.00
N ARG A 89 -10.76 17.22 -24.88
CA ARG A 89 -10.18 17.60 -23.58
C ARG A 89 -10.96 18.71 -22.91
N ASP A 90 -11.43 19.70 -23.68
CA ASP A 90 -12.26 20.78 -23.15
C ASP A 90 -13.58 20.23 -22.60
N GLN A 91 -14.23 19.31 -23.33
CA GLN A 91 -15.44 18.64 -22.86
C GLN A 91 -15.19 17.81 -21.59
N GLU A 92 -14.12 17.01 -21.58
CA GLU A 92 -13.74 16.20 -20.41
C GLU A 92 -13.47 17.10 -19.19
N ASN A 93 -12.78 18.22 -19.37
CA ASN A 93 -12.51 19.17 -18.30
C ASN A 93 -13.80 19.82 -17.77
N GLU A 94 -14.77 20.11 -18.63
CA GLU A 94 -16.08 20.61 -18.23
C GLU A 94 -16.85 19.57 -17.39
N ASP A 95 -16.87 18.31 -17.83
CA ASP A 95 -17.52 17.21 -17.10
C ASP A 95 -16.86 16.98 -15.73
N ILE A 96 -15.52 17.06 -15.67
CA ILE A 96 -14.75 17.00 -14.42
C ILE A 96 -15.14 18.18 -13.51
N ALA A 97 -15.21 19.41 -14.03
CA ALA A 97 -15.56 20.58 -13.25
C ALA A 97 -16.97 20.46 -12.64
N LEU A 98 -17.94 19.95 -13.40
CA LEU A 98 -19.29 19.68 -12.92
C LEU A 98 -19.30 18.62 -11.81
N THR A 99 -18.52 17.54 -11.97
CA THR A 99 -18.44 16.46 -10.99
C THR A 99 -17.79 16.94 -9.69
N VAL A 100 -16.67 17.68 -9.78
CA VAL A 100 -16.01 18.28 -8.63
C VAL A 100 -16.94 19.27 -7.92
N GLY A 101 -17.71 20.06 -8.67
CA GLY A 101 -18.72 20.96 -8.11
C GLY A 101 -19.77 20.22 -7.28
N LYS A 102 -20.33 19.12 -7.79
CA LYS A 102 -21.30 18.29 -7.06
C LYS A 102 -20.71 17.69 -5.78
N LEU A 103 -19.48 17.15 -5.86
CA LEU A 103 -18.80 16.57 -4.70
C LEU A 103 -18.51 17.59 -3.61
N ARG A 104 -18.16 18.84 -3.97
CA ARG A 104 -17.96 19.92 -3.00
C ARG A 104 -19.24 20.24 -2.23
N VAL A 105 -20.37 20.36 -2.94
CA VAL A 105 -21.67 20.61 -2.30
C VAL A 105 -22.06 19.45 -1.37
N GLU A 106 -21.84 18.21 -1.79
CA GLU A 106 -22.13 17.04 -0.95
C GLU A 106 -21.24 17.00 0.30
N LEU A 107 -19.96 17.37 0.16
CA LEU A 107 -19.02 17.44 1.28
C LEU A 107 -19.43 18.52 2.28
N GLU A 108 -19.76 19.73 1.82
CA GLU A 108 -20.26 20.82 2.65
C GLU A 108 -21.54 20.43 3.40
N GLY A 109 -22.44 19.68 2.75
CA GLY A 109 -23.64 19.12 3.38
C GLY A 109 -23.33 18.11 4.49
N LYS A 110 -22.34 17.23 4.27
CA LYS A 110 -21.87 16.27 5.28
C LYS A 110 -21.17 16.96 6.44
N ASP A 111 -20.31 17.94 6.18
CA ASP A 111 -19.62 18.73 7.21
C ASP A 111 -20.61 19.48 8.10
N SER A 112 -21.65 20.08 7.50
CA SER A 112 -22.74 20.72 8.23
C SER A 112 -23.49 19.73 9.14
N LYS A 113 -23.74 18.51 8.65
CA LYS A 113 -24.38 17.45 9.45
C LYS A 113 -23.49 17.00 10.62
N ILE A 114 -22.18 16.85 10.39
CA ILE A 114 -21.22 16.51 11.44
C ILE A 114 -21.17 17.61 12.50
N ALA A 115 -21.13 18.88 12.09
CA ALA A 115 -21.16 20.01 13.02
C ALA A 115 -22.43 20.00 13.88
N ASN A 116 -23.60 19.79 13.28
CA ASN A 116 -24.86 19.69 14.01
C ASN A 116 -24.88 18.51 15.01
N LEU A 117 -24.46 17.32 14.59
CA LEU A 117 -24.39 16.15 15.47
C LEU A 117 -23.36 16.33 16.60
N THR A 118 -22.26 17.02 16.32
CA THR A 118 -21.24 17.35 17.34
C THR A 118 -21.82 18.29 18.38
N ALA A 119 -22.53 19.33 17.94
CA ALA A 119 -23.21 20.27 18.83
C ALA A 119 -24.30 19.58 19.67
N GLU A 120 -25.09 18.69 19.07
CA GLU A 120 -26.12 17.91 19.78
C GLU A 120 -25.49 16.98 20.83
N ARG A 121 -24.41 16.26 20.47
CA ARG A 121 -23.64 15.44 21.42
C ARG A 121 -23.13 16.27 22.59
N ASP A 122 -22.56 17.46 22.33
CA ASP A 122 -22.02 18.31 23.38
C ASP A 122 -23.12 18.86 24.29
N ALA A 123 -24.27 19.24 23.72
CA ALA A 123 -25.45 19.64 24.48
C ALA A 123 -26.01 18.51 25.35
N LEU A 124 -26.05 17.26 24.85
CA LEU A 124 -26.43 16.10 25.64
C LEU A 124 -25.44 15.81 26.77
N ARG A 125 -24.13 15.93 26.50
CA ARG A 125 -23.09 15.79 27.52
C ARG A 125 -23.26 16.81 28.64
N GLU A 126 -23.56 18.07 28.31
CA GLU A 126 -23.78 19.13 29.30
C GLU A 126 -25.14 18.99 30.01
N GLY A 127 -26.19 18.58 29.30
CA GLY A 127 -27.55 18.37 29.83
C GLY A 127 -27.67 17.15 30.74
N GLU A 128 -27.01 16.04 30.41
CA GLU A 128 -26.95 14.83 31.26
C GLU A 128 -25.96 14.98 32.43
N MET A 129 -24.94 15.85 32.32
CA MET A 129 -24.01 16.15 33.41
C MET A 129 -24.40 17.35 34.27
N GLY A 130 -25.51 18.03 33.97
CA GLY A 130 -25.89 19.32 34.58
C GLY A 130 -26.07 19.35 36.09
N ASP A 131 -26.11 18.20 36.78
CA ASP A 131 -26.14 18.14 38.26
C ASP A 131 -25.36 16.95 38.85
N ALA A 132 -24.58 16.23 38.04
CA ALA A 132 -23.98 14.97 38.45
C ALA A 132 -22.46 15.08 38.60
N ARG A 133 -21.99 16.00 39.45
CA ARG A 133 -20.56 16.06 39.83
C ARG A 133 -20.05 14.75 40.44
N HIS A 134 -20.93 13.82 40.81
CA HIS A 134 -20.61 12.49 41.33
C HIS A 134 -21.49 11.38 40.72
N SER A 135 -21.66 11.35 39.39
CA SER A 135 -22.35 10.21 38.76
C SER A 135 -21.45 8.96 38.77
N ASN A 136 -22.03 7.79 39.08
CA ASN A 136 -21.32 6.50 39.02
C ASN A 136 -20.68 6.24 37.64
N THR A 137 -21.25 6.81 36.58
CA THR A 137 -20.73 6.72 35.21
C THR A 137 -19.40 7.47 35.05
N ARG A 138 -19.24 8.62 35.72
CA ARG A 138 -17.96 9.37 35.69
C ARG A 138 -16.88 8.65 36.48
N ALA A 139 -17.22 8.16 37.67
CA ALA A 139 -16.28 7.38 38.48
C ALA A 139 -15.83 6.10 37.73
N ALA A 140 -16.76 5.42 37.04
CA ALA A 140 -16.43 4.27 36.22
C ALA A 140 -15.54 4.64 35.01
N ALA A 141 -15.80 5.77 34.35
CA ALA A 141 -14.97 6.24 33.26
C ALA A 141 -13.55 6.61 33.73
N ASP A 142 -13.43 7.31 34.87
CA ASP A 142 -12.14 7.68 35.45
C ASP A 142 -11.32 6.44 35.83
N ILE A 143 -11.94 5.42 36.44
CA ILE A 143 -11.31 4.12 36.72
C ILE A 143 -10.87 3.43 35.43
N TYR A 144 -11.72 3.44 34.40
CA TYR A 144 -11.39 2.84 33.10
C TYR A 144 -10.17 3.50 32.45
N PHE A 145 -10.12 4.83 32.42
CA PHE A 145 -8.98 5.56 31.85
C PHE A 145 -7.71 5.37 32.67
N GLN A 146 -7.80 5.34 34.00
CA GLN A 146 -6.67 5.05 34.88
C GLN A 146 -6.10 3.65 34.60
N LEU A 147 -6.95 2.62 34.46
CA LEU A 147 -6.51 1.26 34.15
C LEU A 147 -5.88 1.14 32.75
N VAL A 148 -6.40 1.86 31.76
CA VAL A 148 -5.80 1.92 30.41
C VAL A 148 -4.37 2.49 30.46
N GLU A 149 -4.14 3.50 31.29
CA GLU A 149 -2.81 4.09 31.50
C GLU A 149 -1.88 3.18 32.30
N GLU A 150 -2.34 2.64 33.44
CA GLU A 150 -1.54 1.75 34.29
C GLU A 150 -1.16 0.43 33.61
N CYS A 151 -2.06 -0.12 32.78
CA CYS A 151 -1.79 -1.31 31.98
C CYS A 151 -1.07 -1.02 30.65
N GLU A 152 -0.67 0.23 30.40
CA GLU A 152 0.03 0.68 29.19
C GLU A 152 -0.63 0.21 27.88
N ILE A 153 -1.97 0.27 27.82
CA ILE A 153 -2.73 -0.24 26.67
C ILE A 153 -2.49 0.68 25.46
N PRO A 154 -2.10 0.13 24.28
CA PRO A 154 -1.82 0.94 23.10
C PRO A 154 -3.08 1.62 22.54
N ALA A 155 -2.89 2.69 21.78
CA ALA A 155 -3.99 3.42 21.14
C ALA A 155 -4.81 2.49 20.23
N GLY A 156 -6.12 2.36 20.52
CA GLY A 156 -7.02 1.44 19.83
C GLY A 156 -7.04 0.01 20.40
N GLY A 157 -6.27 -0.27 21.45
CA GLY A 157 -6.30 -1.53 22.19
C GLY A 157 -7.48 -1.64 23.17
N SER A 158 -7.82 -2.88 23.53
CA SER A 158 -8.92 -3.20 24.44
C SER A 158 -8.40 -3.70 25.79
N LEU A 159 -8.90 -3.09 26.88
CA LEU A 159 -8.60 -3.55 28.23
C LEU A 159 -9.10 -4.98 28.48
N VAL A 160 -10.22 -5.36 27.85
CA VAL A 160 -10.79 -6.71 27.96
C VAL A 160 -9.87 -7.74 27.31
N GLU A 161 -9.38 -7.45 26.09
CA GLU A 161 -8.46 -8.34 25.38
C GLU A 161 -7.14 -8.49 26.12
N TYR A 162 -6.64 -7.43 26.76
CA TYR A 162 -5.45 -7.49 27.59
C TYR A 162 -5.63 -8.41 28.81
N VAL A 163 -6.78 -8.32 29.50
CA VAL A 163 -7.08 -9.18 30.65
C VAL A 163 -7.23 -10.64 30.21
N ASP A 164 -7.86 -10.89 29.06
CA ASP A 164 -8.00 -12.24 28.52
C ASP A 164 -6.65 -12.87 28.15
N ASP A 165 -5.75 -12.12 27.47
CA ASP A 165 -4.39 -12.56 27.16
C ASP A 165 -3.57 -12.85 28.44
N MET A 166 -3.68 -11.99 29.45
CA MET A 166 -3.05 -12.22 30.74
C MET A 166 -3.58 -13.48 31.43
N ARG A 167 -4.89 -13.75 31.31
CA ARG A 167 -5.51 -14.96 31.87
C ARG A 167 -5.06 -16.22 31.15
N GLU A 168 -4.96 -16.19 29.83
CA GLU A 168 -4.42 -17.30 29.04
C GLU A 168 -2.95 -17.58 29.37
N LYS A 169 -2.13 -16.52 29.52
CA LYS A 169 -0.74 -16.65 29.95
C LYS A 169 -0.62 -17.23 31.34
N LEU A 170 -1.51 -16.85 32.25
CA LEU A 170 -1.56 -17.41 33.60
C LEU A 170 -1.90 -18.90 33.56
N GLU A 171 -2.94 -19.29 32.81
CA GLU A 171 -3.34 -20.69 32.67
C GLU A 171 -2.24 -21.55 32.02
N ALA A 172 -1.55 -21.00 31.01
CA ALA A 172 -0.40 -21.65 30.39
C ALA A 172 0.78 -21.81 31.37
N ALA A 173 1.04 -20.81 32.21
CA ALA A 173 2.07 -20.87 33.24
C ALA A 173 1.74 -21.91 34.32
N GLU A 174 0.49 -21.98 34.76
CA GLU A 174 -0.01 -22.98 35.71
C GLU A 174 0.18 -24.40 35.15
N LYS A 175 -0.19 -24.63 33.89
CA LYS A 175 0.03 -25.91 33.22
C LYS A 175 1.52 -26.29 33.16
N ARG A 176 2.39 -25.33 32.82
CA ARG A 176 3.84 -25.56 32.77
C ARG A 176 4.44 -25.87 34.14
N ILE A 177 3.92 -25.26 35.20
CA ILE A 177 4.31 -25.60 36.58
C ILE A 177 3.90 -27.05 36.89
N ALA A 178 2.68 -27.46 36.58
CA ALA A 178 2.22 -28.84 36.80
C ALA A 178 3.04 -29.89 36.00
N GLU A 179 3.43 -29.55 34.77
CA GLU A 179 4.34 -30.40 33.95
C GLU A 179 5.74 -30.51 34.57
N LEU A 180 6.31 -29.41 35.07
CA LEU A 180 7.61 -29.43 35.76
C LEU A 180 7.56 -30.16 37.11
N GLU A 181 6.40 -30.17 37.77
CA GLU A 181 6.17 -30.91 39.01
C GLU A 181 6.10 -32.42 38.77
N SER A 182 5.34 -32.86 37.77
CA SER A 182 5.25 -34.29 37.40
C SER A 182 6.49 -34.81 36.66
N GLY A 183 7.28 -33.92 36.06
CA GLY A 183 8.43 -34.24 35.24
C GLY A 183 9.79 -34.26 35.95
N SER A 184 9.86 -34.01 37.26
CA SER A 184 11.11 -33.89 38.01
C SER A 184 12.02 -35.11 37.80
N GLN A 185 13.10 -34.93 37.02
CA GLN A 185 14.10 -35.96 36.75
C GLN A 185 14.67 -36.55 38.05
N ALA A 186 14.79 -35.73 39.09
CA ALA A 186 15.24 -36.17 40.41
C ALA A 186 14.27 -37.20 41.04
N GLN A 187 12.95 -37.01 40.86
CA GLN A 187 11.93 -37.91 41.40
C GLN A 187 11.96 -39.27 40.67
N LYS A 188 12.07 -39.23 39.34
CA LYS A 188 12.25 -40.43 38.50
C LYS A 188 13.54 -41.19 38.81
N LEU A 189 14.65 -40.48 39.07
CA LEU A 189 15.93 -41.09 39.45
C LEU A 189 15.87 -41.75 40.82
N VAL A 190 15.24 -41.09 41.81
CA VAL A 190 15.05 -41.65 43.14
C VAL A 190 14.18 -42.90 43.09
N GLU A 191 13.06 -42.88 42.37
CA GLU A 191 12.21 -44.06 42.17
C GLU A 191 12.97 -45.20 41.48
N ALA A 192 13.73 -44.90 40.43
CA ALA A 192 14.54 -45.91 39.73
C ALA A 192 15.63 -46.51 40.63
N ILE A 193 16.27 -45.71 41.48
CA ILE A 193 17.27 -46.19 42.45
C ILE A 193 16.61 -47.07 43.51
N ILE A 194 15.44 -46.69 44.04
CA ILE A 194 14.68 -47.51 45.00
C ILE A 194 14.36 -48.88 44.39
N VAL A 195 13.81 -48.92 43.17
CA VAL A 195 13.49 -50.18 42.48
C VAL A 195 14.73 -51.02 42.20
N ALA A 196 15.85 -50.40 41.83
CA ALA A 196 17.11 -51.12 41.61
C ALA A 196 17.66 -51.75 42.90
N ILE A 197 17.54 -51.04 44.04
CA ILE A 197 17.93 -51.56 45.36
C ILE A 197 17.02 -52.73 45.75
N GLU A 198 15.70 -52.61 45.55
CA GLU A 198 14.73 -53.68 45.86
C GLU A 198 15.00 -54.96 45.04
N ASN A 199 15.25 -54.84 43.74
CA ASN A 199 15.57 -55.99 42.87
C ASN A 199 16.87 -56.69 43.28
N GLU A 200 17.89 -55.92 43.69
CA GLU A 200 19.17 -56.48 44.14
C GLU A 200 19.03 -57.17 45.50
N GLN A 201 18.11 -56.71 46.36
CA GLN A 201 17.79 -57.39 47.63
C GLN A 201 17.09 -58.74 47.40
N GLU A 202 16.14 -58.80 46.46
CA GLU A 202 15.46 -60.06 46.10
C GLU A 202 16.46 -61.08 45.50
N ARG A 203 17.46 -60.60 44.74
CA ARG A 203 18.57 -61.42 44.21
C ARG A 203 19.49 -61.97 45.31
N LEU A 204 19.67 -61.25 46.41
CA LEU A 204 20.59 -61.58 47.49
C LEU A 204 19.92 -62.30 48.68
N PHE A 205 18.60 -62.56 48.61
CA PHE A 205 17.79 -63.08 49.72
C PHE A 205 18.20 -64.48 50.22
N ASP A 206 18.95 -65.26 49.41
CA ASP A 206 19.43 -66.60 49.75
C ASP A 206 20.90 -66.64 50.21
N GLU A 207 21.62 -65.51 50.25
CA GLU A 207 23.02 -65.44 50.71
C GLU A 207 23.09 -64.83 52.12
N ASP A 208 23.76 -65.53 53.04
CA ASP A 208 23.82 -65.29 54.49
C ASP A 208 24.68 -64.05 54.86
N TYR A 209 24.34 -62.89 54.31
CA TYR A 209 24.95 -61.60 54.59
C TYR A 209 24.07 -60.78 55.54
N LEU A 210 24.64 -60.37 56.68
CA LEU A 210 24.04 -59.40 57.61
C LEU A 210 23.67 -58.10 56.87
N MET A 211 22.41 -57.66 56.93
CA MET A 211 22.11 -56.24 57.26
C MET A 211 20.62 -55.90 57.44
N ASP A 212 20.37 -55.03 58.42
CA ASP A 212 19.14 -54.26 58.70
C ASP A 212 18.76 -53.25 57.59
N SER A 213 18.84 -53.63 56.30
CA SER A 213 18.62 -52.71 55.18
C SER A 213 17.15 -52.30 54.98
N LYS A 214 16.21 -53.08 55.52
CA LYS A 214 14.77 -52.80 55.43
C LYS A 214 14.41 -51.49 56.14
N GLU A 215 15.04 -51.23 57.29
CA GLU A 215 14.88 -49.95 58.02
C GLU A 215 15.46 -48.76 57.22
N CYS A 216 16.55 -48.96 56.48
CA CYS A 216 17.17 -47.89 55.69
C CYS A 216 16.29 -47.47 54.50
N ILE A 217 15.60 -48.42 53.85
CA ILE A 217 14.62 -48.13 52.78
C ILE A 217 13.42 -47.38 53.34
N ASP A 218 12.91 -47.78 54.51
CA ASP A 218 11.79 -47.09 55.15
C ASP A 218 12.15 -45.65 55.54
N VAL A 219 13.37 -45.41 56.03
CA VAL A 219 13.91 -44.05 56.27
C VAL A 219 14.01 -43.25 54.96
N ILE A 220 14.51 -43.84 53.88
CA ILE A 220 14.58 -43.17 52.57
C ILE A 220 13.18 -42.81 52.06
N ARG A 221 12.20 -43.72 52.20
CA ARG A 221 10.81 -43.44 51.81
C ARG A 221 10.19 -42.32 52.65
N GLU A 222 10.42 -42.31 53.95
CA GLU A 222 9.94 -41.23 54.82
C GLU A 222 10.57 -39.87 54.47
N GLU A 223 11.88 -39.83 54.20
CA GLU A 223 12.56 -38.58 53.84
C GLU A 223 12.17 -38.08 52.45
N VAL A 224 11.95 -38.97 51.48
CA VAL A 224 11.38 -38.61 50.17
C VAL A 224 9.96 -38.05 50.33
N LYS A 225 9.15 -38.64 51.20
CA LYS A 225 7.80 -38.15 51.50
C LYS A 225 7.85 -36.77 52.17
N ARG A 226 8.72 -36.56 53.17
CA ARG A 226 8.93 -35.26 53.82
C ARG A 226 9.41 -34.19 52.85
N TRP A 227 10.29 -34.55 51.91
CA TRP A 227 10.77 -33.64 50.88
C TRP A 227 9.65 -33.21 49.93
N ASN A 228 8.81 -34.15 49.48
CA ASN A 228 7.63 -33.86 48.65
C ASN A 228 6.60 -32.99 49.39
N ASP A 229 6.31 -33.30 50.66
CA ASP A 229 5.36 -32.54 51.48
C ASP A 229 5.86 -31.11 51.75
N SER A 230 7.17 -30.94 52.00
CA SER A 230 7.80 -29.63 52.19
C SER A 230 7.81 -28.80 50.91
N ARG A 231 8.01 -29.43 49.75
CA ARG A 231 7.94 -28.77 48.44
C ARG A 231 6.51 -28.30 48.13
N ALA A 232 5.50 -29.14 48.38
CA ALA A 232 4.09 -28.78 48.24
C ALA A 232 3.67 -27.65 49.19
N ALA A 233 4.19 -27.63 50.43
CA ALA A 233 3.92 -26.58 51.40
C ALA A 233 4.62 -25.25 51.04
N GLY A 234 5.85 -25.28 50.52
CA GLY A 234 6.60 -24.08 50.11
C GLY A 234 5.95 -23.32 48.94
N ILE A 235 5.22 -24.01 48.06
CA ILE A 235 4.47 -23.42 46.95
C ILE A 235 3.23 -22.67 47.46
N ARG A 236 2.54 -23.22 48.48
CA ARG A 236 1.31 -22.64 49.06
C ARG A 236 1.56 -21.31 49.81
N ILE A 237 2.81 -21.02 50.21
CA ILE A 237 3.19 -19.78 50.92
C ILE A 237 3.53 -18.64 49.95
N LYS A 238 3.92 -18.93 48.70
CA LYS A 238 4.29 -17.91 47.70
C LYS A 238 3.13 -17.47 46.77
N GLY A 239 1.96 -18.08 46.88
CA GLY A 239 0.76 -17.80 46.07
C GLY A 239 -0.35 -17.03 46.78
N LYS A 240 -0.04 -16.20 47.79
CA LYS A 240 -0.98 -15.26 48.42
C LYS A 240 -0.56 -13.81 48.16
#